data_AF-A0A9D9LQC8-F1
#
_entry.id   AF-A0A9D9LQC8-F1
#
_cell.length_a   1.000
_cell.length_b   1.000
_cell.length_c   1.000
_cell.angle_alpha   90.00
_cell.angle_beta   90.00
_cell.angle_gamma   90.00
#
_symmetry.space_group_name_H-M   'P 1'
#
loop_
_entity.id
_entity.type
_entity.pdbx_description
1 polymer ?
#
loop_
_entity_poly.entity_id
_entity_poly.type
_entity_poly.pdbx_seq_one_letter_code
_entity_poly.pdbx_strand_id
1 'polypeptide(L)'
;MDKSIERIDQLVELWLDGSTTDAEEHELQRLVAECGAELPARLGWLTTTFEGYGALAEERNPQPVKRQQRARRQLIRPLQRVMQWGLTAAAVVALVVAISIDREPYCYINGKAIYDAQIAMNETRCFEHLDELDQTMQVLTLLENLNNENNLEVNN
;
A
#
# COMPACT_ATOMS: atom_id res chain seq x y z
N MET A 1 -25.20 -28.88 14.90
CA MET A 1 -24.22 -29.79 14.28
C MET A 1 -24.41 -29.90 12.79
N ASP A 2 -25.59 -30.29 12.31
CA ASP A 2 -25.82 -30.53 10.88
C ASP A 2 -25.49 -29.32 9.99
N LYS A 3 -25.98 -28.13 10.36
CA LYS A 3 -25.66 -26.87 9.67
C LYS A 3 -24.18 -26.49 9.71
N SER A 4 -23.47 -26.86 10.77
CA SER A 4 -22.02 -26.60 10.89
C SER A 4 -21.24 -27.51 9.95
N ILE A 5 -21.64 -28.77 9.82
CA ILE A 5 -21.03 -29.75 8.91
C ILE A 5 -21.29 -29.35 7.46
N GLU A 6 -22.51 -28.92 7.12
CA GLU A 6 -22.83 -28.40 5.79
C GLU A 6 -21.99 -27.17 5.42
N ARG A 7 -21.79 -26.26 6.38
CA ARG A 7 -20.92 -25.09 6.19
C ARG A 7 -19.45 -25.50 6.01
N ILE A 8 -18.97 -26.49 6.75
CA ILE A 8 -17.63 -27.05 6.56
C ILE A 8 -17.51 -27.64 5.16
N ASP A 9 -18.46 -28.45 4.70
CA ASP A 9 -18.42 -29.04 3.35
C ASP A 9 -18.33 -27.96 2.26
N GLN A 10 -19.14 -26.90 2.34
CA GLN A 10 -19.06 -25.77 1.39
C GLN A 10 -17.70 -25.06 1.40
N LEU A 11 -17.17 -24.78 2.60
CA LEU A 11 -15.89 -24.11 2.74
C LEU A 11 -14.73 -25.00 2.27
N VAL A 12 -14.84 -26.31 2.44
CA VAL A 12 -13.85 -27.28 1.97
C VAL A 12 -13.80 -27.32 0.45
N GLU A 13 -14.96 -27.29 -0.23
CA GLU A 13 -15.00 -27.22 -1.70
C GLU A 13 -14.31 -25.95 -2.22
N LEU A 14 -14.62 -24.79 -1.62
CA LEU A 14 -13.96 -23.52 -1.98
C LEU A 14 -12.47 -23.53 -1.66
N TRP A 15 -12.08 -24.14 -0.53
CA TRP A 15 -10.69 -24.21 -0.10
C TRP A 15 -9.85 -25.10 -0.99
N LEU A 16 -10.42 -26.24 -1.42
CA LEU A 16 -9.80 -27.14 -2.39
C LEU A 16 -9.67 -26.51 -3.79
N ASP A 17 -10.62 -25.65 -4.16
CA ASP A 17 -10.55 -24.85 -5.39
C ASP A 17 -9.56 -23.67 -5.28
N GLY A 18 -9.08 -23.35 -4.08
CA GLY A 18 -8.18 -22.21 -3.82
C GLY A 18 -8.88 -20.85 -3.90
N SER A 19 -10.21 -20.84 -3.81
CA SER A 19 -11.06 -19.65 -3.93
C SER A 19 -11.46 -19.05 -2.57
N THR A 20 -10.99 -19.60 -1.46
CA THR A 20 -11.27 -19.07 -0.11
C THR A 20 -10.46 -17.82 0.20
N THR A 21 -11.10 -16.89 0.90
CA THR A 21 -10.42 -15.78 1.57
C THR A 21 -9.81 -16.21 2.90
N ASP A 22 -8.82 -15.45 3.40
CA ASP A 22 -8.21 -15.71 4.71
C ASP A 22 -9.24 -15.82 5.84
N ALA A 23 -10.31 -15.02 5.79
CA ALA A 23 -11.37 -15.03 6.79
C ALA A 23 -12.16 -16.34 6.76
N GLU A 24 -12.41 -16.88 5.57
CA GLU A 24 -13.10 -18.15 5.35
C GLU A 24 -12.24 -19.35 5.74
N GLU A 25 -10.93 -19.29 5.48
CA GLU A 25 -10.00 -20.32 5.97
C GLU A 25 -9.95 -20.36 7.50
N HIS A 26 -9.94 -19.19 8.16
CA HIS A 26 -10.02 -19.10 9.61
C HIS A 26 -11.37 -19.59 10.15
N GLU A 27 -12.46 -19.33 9.43
CA GLU A 27 -13.78 -19.87 9.76
C GLU A 27 -13.78 -21.40 9.68
N LEU A 28 -13.25 -21.97 8.60
CA LEU A 28 -13.12 -23.41 8.38
C LEU A 28 -12.31 -24.08 9.50
N GLN A 29 -11.14 -23.55 9.82
CA GLN A 29 -10.29 -24.07 10.91
C GLN A 29 -11.01 -24.04 12.26
N ARG A 30 -11.74 -22.94 12.55
CA ARG A 30 -12.51 -22.81 13.78
C ARG A 30 -13.62 -23.85 13.86
N LEU A 31 -14.40 -24.00 12.80
CA LEU A 31 -15.50 -24.97 12.75
C LEU A 31 -15.00 -26.41 12.88
N VAL A 32 -13.87 -26.75 12.25
CA VAL A 32 -13.24 -28.08 12.39
C VAL A 32 -12.75 -28.31 13.82
N ALA A 33 -12.14 -27.30 14.46
CA ALA A 33 -11.71 -27.38 15.85
C ALA A 33 -12.89 -27.49 16.84
N GLU A 34 -14.01 -26.82 16.57
CA GLU A 34 -15.24 -26.90 17.36
C GLU A 34 -15.90 -28.29 17.24
N CYS A 35 -15.86 -28.92 16.07
CA CYS A 35 -16.38 -30.27 15.87
C CYS A 35 -15.48 -31.36 16.49
N GLY A 36 -14.15 -31.21 16.44
CA GLY A 36 -13.22 -32.16 17.05
C GLY A 36 -13.51 -33.63 16.68
N ALA A 37 -13.83 -34.46 17.68
CA ALA A 37 -14.12 -35.88 17.50
C ALA A 37 -15.51 -36.19 16.90
N GLU A 38 -16.40 -35.20 16.83
CA GLU A 38 -17.75 -35.33 16.26
C GLU A 38 -17.77 -35.03 14.75
N LEU A 39 -16.61 -34.75 14.17
CA LEU A 39 -16.44 -34.52 12.75
C LEU A 39 -16.66 -35.83 11.96
N PRO A 40 -17.42 -35.81 10.84
CA PRO A 40 -17.59 -36.98 9.98
C PRO A 40 -16.25 -37.57 9.53
N ALA A 41 -16.15 -38.91 9.48
CA ALA A 41 -14.92 -39.61 9.10
C ALA A 41 -14.35 -39.15 7.74
N ARG A 42 -15.22 -38.78 6.77
CA ARG A 42 -14.81 -38.24 5.46
C ARG A 42 -14.03 -36.92 5.53
N LEU A 43 -14.23 -36.15 6.60
CA LEU A 43 -13.59 -34.85 6.85
C LEU A 43 -12.45 -34.95 7.88
N GLY A 44 -12.20 -36.14 8.43
CA GLY A 44 -11.14 -36.35 9.43
C GLY A 44 -9.72 -36.05 8.94
N TRP A 45 -9.52 -35.95 7.62
CA TRP A 45 -8.22 -35.52 7.06
C TRP A 45 -7.95 -34.02 7.29
N LEU A 46 -8.99 -33.19 7.48
CA LEU A 46 -8.83 -31.75 7.73
C LEU A 46 -8.15 -31.47 9.05
N THR A 47 -8.48 -32.22 10.10
CA THR A 47 -7.83 -32.07 11.41
C THR A 47 -6.34 -32.35 11.30
N THR A 48 -5.98 -33.45 10.63
CA THR A 48 -4.57 -33.82 10.40
C THR A 48 -3.84 -32.76 9.57
N THR A 49 -4.49 -32.20 8.56
CA THR A 49 -3.92 -31.18 7.68
C THR A 49 -3.67 -29.88 8.43
N PHE A 50 -4.64 -29.39 9.19
CA PHE A 50 -4.50 -28.16 9.96
C PHE A 50 -3.54 -28.31 11.14
N GLU A 51 -3.51 -29.47 11.81
CA GLU A 51 -2.50 -29.80 12.81
C GLU A 51 -1.09 -29.78 12.21
N GLY A 52 -0.92 -30.34 11.01
CA GLY A 52 0.34 -30.31 10.26
C GLY A 52 0.81 -28.90 9.95
N TYR A 53 -0.10 -28.03 9.45
CA TYR A 53 0.23 -26.62 9.22
C TYR A 53 0.58 -25.87 10.51
N GLY A 54 -0.13 -26.16 11.61
CA GLY A 54 0.17 -25.58 12.92
C GLY A 54 1.57 -25.95 13.42
N ALA A 55 1.97 -27.21 13.26
CA ALA A 55 3.31 -27.69 13.65
C ALA A 55 4.42 -27.05 12.81
N LEU A 56 4.22 -26.94 11.49
CA LEU A 56 5.19 -26.31 10.58
C LEU A 56 5.31 -24.79 10.81
N ALA A 57 4.20 -24.13 11.15
CA ALA A 57 4.23 -22.73 11.54
C ALA A 57 5.01 -22.49 12.84
N GLU A 58 4.93 -23.44 13.79
CA GLU A 58 5.70 -23.39 15.04
C GLU A 58 7.20 -23.67 14.83
N GLU A 59 7.57 -24.45 13.83
CA GLU A 59 8.97 -24.69 13.44
C GLU A 59 9.59 -23.49 12.73
N ARG A 60 8.85 -22.83 11.83
CA ARG A 60 9.32 -21.62 11.12
C ARG A 60 9.36 -20.37 12.01
N ASN A 61 8.67 -20.39 13.15
CA ASN A 61 8.69 -19.34 14.16
C ASN A 61 8.78 -19.94 15.57
N PRO A 62 10.00 -20.27 16.06
CA PRO A 62 10.18 -20.81 17.41
C PRO A 62 9.87 -19.71 18.43
N GLN A 63 8.61 -19.62 18.86
CA GLN A 63 8.17 -18.69 19.91
C GLN A 63 8.32 -19.37 21.29
N PRO A 64 9.23 -18.91 22.16
CA PRO A 64 9.41 -19.52 23.48
C PRO A 64 8.39 -18.97 24.50
N VAL A 65 7.06 -19.05 24.30
CA VAL A 65 6.16 -18.33 25.24
C VAL A 65 4.73 -18.85 25.48
N LYS A 66 4.37 -20.12 25.21
CA LYS A 66 3.01 -20.58 25.57
C LYS A 66 2.77 -20.80 27.08
N ARG A 67 3.82 -20.94 27.91
CA ARG A 67 3.68 -21.09 29.39
C ARG A 67 3.61 -19.76 30.17
N GLN A 68 4.18 -18.68 29.66
CA GLN A 68 4.23 -17.39 30.38
C GLN A 68 2.97 -16.53 30.18
N GLN A 69 2.19 -16.81 29.14
CA GLN A 69 1.04 -16.01 28.72
C GLN A 69 -0.22 -16.24 29.58
N ARG A 70 -0.34 -17.41 30.25
CA ARG A 70 -1.49 -17.73 31.12
C ARG A 70 -1.42 -17.00 32.46
N ALA A 71 -0.23 -16.81 33.02
CA ALA A 71 -0.01 -16.06 34.26
C ALA A 71 -0.17 -14.53 34.07
N ARG A 72 0.16 -14.01 32.87
CA ARG A 72 0.09 -12.57 32.58
C ARG A 72 -1.33 -12.04 32.31
N ARG A 73 -2.26 -12.91 31.88
CA ARG A 73 -3.63 -12.51 31.50
C ARG A 73 -4.54 -12.15 32.68
N GLN A 74 -4.21 -12.56 33.90
CA GLN A 74 -5.08 -12.32 35.06
C GLN A 74 -4.87 -10.93 35.70
N LEU A 75 -3.74 -10.25 35.43
CA LEU A 75 -3.37 -9.01 36.13
C LEU A 75 -3.57 -7.71 35.33
N ILE A 76 -3.97 -7.77 34.05
CA ILE A 76 -3.91 -6.60 33.14
C ILE A 76 -5.30 -5.98 32.84
N ARG A 77 -6.39 -6.52 33.40
CA ARG A 77 -7.75 -5.99 33.12
C ARG A 77 -7.99 -4.50 33.50
N PRO A 78 -7.36 -3.88 34.53
CA PRO A 78 -7.66 -2.49 34.83
C PRO A 78 -6.74 -1.47 34.13
N LEU A 79 -5.70 -1.89 33.41
CA LEU A 79 -4.70 -0.96 32.82
C LEU A 79 -4.93 -0.66 31.33
N GLN A 80 -5.92 -1.30 30.69
CA GLN A 80 -6.22 -1.09 29.27
C GLN A 80 -6.98 0.20 28.97
N ARG A 81 -7.70 0.79 29.95
CA ARG A 81 -8.42 2.07 29.74
C ARG A 81 -7.50 3.29 29.69
N VAL A 82 -6.35 3.24 30.36
CA VAL A 82 -5.39 4.37 30.38
C VAL A 82 -4.56 4.41 29.10
N MET A 83 -4.24 3.25 28.51
CA MET A 83 -3.45 3.14 27.27
C MET A 83 -4.23 3.50 26.00
N GLN A 84 -5.55 3.69 26.07
CA GLN A 84 -6.33 4.17 24.91
C GLN A 84 -6.14 5.67 24.64
N TRP A 85 -5.67 6.44 25.63
CA TRP A 85 -5.37 7.87 25.47
C TRP A 85 -3.96 8.15 24.92
N GLY A 86 -3.06 7.16 24.95
CA GLY A 86 -1.70 7.30 24.42
C GLY A 86 -1.53 6.87 22.96
N LEU A 87 -2.50 6.16 22.38
CA LEU A 87 -2.37 5.54 21.06
C LEU A 87 -2.67 6.50 19.89
N THR A 88 -3.34 7.62 20.14
CA THR A 88 -3.69 8.60 19.10
C THR A 88 -2.49 9.40 18.61
N ALA A 89 -1.49 9.69 19.44
CA ALA A 89 -0.33 10.48 19.04
C ALA A 89 0.61 9.71 18.08
N ALA A 90 0.89 8.43 18.36
CA ALA A 90 1.82 7.64 17.55
C ALA A 90 1.27 7.30 16.16
N ALA A 91 -0.04 7.04 16.05
CA ALA A 91 -0.68 6.79 14.76
C ALA A 91 -0.64 8.02 13.83
N VAL A 92 -0.81 9.23 14.39
CA VAL A 92 -0.69 10.49 13.62
C VAL A 92 0.75 10.69 13.15
N VAL A 93 1.76 10.45 14.00
CA VAL A 93 3.17 10.55 13.59
C VAL A 93 3.50 9.53 12.50
N ALA A 94 3.06 8.27 12.65
CA ALA A 94 3.27 7.24 11.64
C ALA A 94 2.57 7.58 10.31
N LEU A 95 1.36 8.14 10.36
CA LEU A 95 0.64 8.62 9.17
C LEU A 95 1.36 9.78 8.49
N VAL A 96 1.84 10.77 9.25
CA VAL A 96 2.61 11.91 8.72
C VAL A 96 3.94 11.45 8.10
N VAL A 97 4.62 10.49 8.75
CA VAL A 97 5.86 9.90 8.22
C VAL A 97 5.58 9.10 6.95
N ALA A 98 4.51 8.30 6.91
CA ALA A 98 4.11 7.55 5.71
C ALA A 98 3.80 8.47 4.53
N ILE A 99 3.03 9.55 4.75
CA ILE A 99 2.72 10.56 3.71
C ILE A 99 3.99 11.31 3.26
N SER A 100 4.99 11.44 4.13
CA SER A 100 6.25 12.12 3.78
C SER A 100 7.20 11.27 2.92
N ILE A 101 7.06 9.94 2.94
CA ILE A 101 7.93 9.01 2.20
C ILE A 101 7.49 8.87 0.74
N ASP A 102 6.20 9.05 0.45
CA ASP A 102 5.61 8.78 -0.88
C ASP A 102 5.58 10.01 -1.82
N ARG A 103 6.43 11.01 -1.57
CA ARG A 103 6.52 12.16 -2.47
C ARG A 103 7.34 11.82 -3.69
N GLU A 104 6.66 11.62 -4.81
CA GLU A 104 7.32 11.61 -6.12
C GLU A 104 7.95 12.99 -6.40
N PRO A 105 9.20 13.05 -6.88
CA PRO A 105 9.86 14.31 -7.20
C PRO A 105 9.21 14.97 -8.41
N TYR A 106 9.00 16.29 -8.35
CA TYR A 106 8.37 17.03 -9.45
C TYR A 106 9.23 17.05 -10.70
N CYS A 107 10.55 17.18 -10.54
CA CYS A 107 11.51 17.13 -11.63
C CYS A 107 12.91 16.77 -11.14
N TYR A 108 13.77 16.37 -12.07
CA TYR A 108 15.19 16.13 -11.85
C TYR A 108 16.01 17.15 -12.61
N ILE A 109 16.86 17.89 -11.90
CA ILE A 109 17.77 18.86 -12.51
C ILE A 109 19.19 18.45 -12.15
N ASN A 110 20.04 18.27 -13.17
CA ASN A 110 21.39 17.73 -13.02
C ASN A 110 21.45 16.40 -12.24
N GLY A 111 20.44 15.54 -12.42
CA GLY A 111 20.34 14.25 -11.73
C GLY A 111 19.93 14.33 -10.26
N LYS A 112 19.62 15.51 -9.73
CA LYS A 112 19.15 15.72 -8.35
C LYS A 112 17.63 15.85 -8.33
N ALA A 113 16.97 15.08 -7.46
CA ALA A 113 15.53 15.12 -7.26
C ALA A 113 15.12 16.40 -6.52
N ILE A 114 14.16 17.14 -7.06
CA ILE A 114 13.62 18.37 -6.46
C ILE A 114 12.16 18.12 -6.04
N TYR A 115 11.88 18.38 -4.75
CA TYR A 115 10.59 18.11 -4.12
C TYR A 115 9.80 19.36 -3.75
N ASP A 116 10.40 20.54 -3.88
CA ASP A 116 9.78 21.82 -3.57
C ASP A 116 9.16 22.41 -4.84
N ALA A 117 7.84 22.58 -4.83
CA ALA A 117 7.07 23.11 -5.94
C ALA A 117 7.49 24.55 -6.29
N GLN A 118 7.88 25.37 -5.31
CA GLN A 118 8.32 26.74 -5.57
C GLN A 118 9.71 26.78 -6.21
N ILE A 119 10.59 25.82 -5.87
CA ILE A 119 11.91 25.69 -6.50
C ILE A 119 11.76 25.20 -7.94
N ALA A 120 10.93 24.18 -8.18
CA ALA A 120 10.63 23.69 -9.53
C ALA A 120 10.01 24.77 -10.42
N MET A 121 9.12 25.60 -9.87
CA MET A 121 8.51 26.74 -10.56
C MET A 121 9.49 27.90 -10.79
N ASN A 122 10.41 28.16 -9.86
CA ASN A 122 11.38 29.24 -10.02
C ASN A 122 12.51 28.90 -11.02
N GLU A 123 12.88 27.62 -11.18
CA GLU A 123 13.78 27.20 -12.27
C GLU A 123 13.08 27.23 -13.64
N THR A 124 11.78 26.93 -13.68
CA THR A 124 10.98 27.10 -14.91
C THR A 124 10.66 28.56 -15.25
N ARG A 125 11.09 29.52 -14.42
CA ARG A 125 11.12 30.94 -14.78
C ARG A 125 12.03 31.24 -15.98
N CYS A 126 12.90 30.32 -16.38
CA CYS A 126 13.57 30.36 -17.69
C CYS A 126 12.58 30.39 -18.88
N PHE A 127 11.31 30.02 -18.68
CA PHE A 127 10.26 30.14 -19.69
C PHE A 127 9.70 31.57 -19.82
N GLU A 128 9.84 32.46 -18.83
CA GLU A 128 9.45 33.87 -18.97
C GLU A 128 10.29 34.58 -20.04
N HIS A 129 11.57 34.23 -20.15
CA HIS A 129 12.46 34.77 -21.20
C HIS A 129 12.22 34.16 -22.59
N LEU A 130 11.49 33.04 -22.72
CA LEU A 130 11.12 32.50 -24.03
C LEU A 130 10.12 33.39 -24.76
N ASP A 131 9.28 34.13 -24.02
CA ASP A 131 8.33 35.08 -24.60
C ASP A 131 9.06 36.30 -25.21
N GLU A 132 10.15 36.77 -24.58
CA GLU A 132 11.04 37.79 -25.16
C GLU A 132 11.78 37.29 -26.42
N LEU A 133 12.11 35.99 -26.46
CA LEU A 133 12.69 35.34 -27.65
C LEU A 133 11.71 35.23 -28.81
N ASP A 134 10.42 34.99 -28.54
CA ASP A 134 9.38 34.98 -29.58
C ASP A 134 9.17 36.39 -30.16
N GLN A 135 9.16 37.42 -29.30
CA GLN A 135 9.06 38.81 -29.74
C GLN A 135 10.25 39.25 -30.61
N THR A 136 11.47 38.82 -30.27
CA THR A 136 12.65 39.14 -31.09
C THR A 136 12.63 38.43 -32.44
N MET A 137 12.14 37.20 -32.52
CA MET A 137 11.93 36.51 -33.80
C MET A 137 10.87 37.18 -34.68
N GLN A 138 9.80 37.70 -34.08
CA GLN A 138 8.78 38.47 -34.82
C GLN A 138 9.34 39.78 -35.40
N VAL A 139 10.19 40.49 -34.65
CA VAL A 139 10.83 41.72 -35.15
C VAL A 139 11.81 41.42 -36.28
N LEU A 140 12.58 40.34 -36.18
CA LEU A 140 13.51 39.93 -37.24
C LEU A 140 12.78 39.55 -38.54
N THR A 141 11.67 38.82 -38.45
CA THR A 141 10.87 38.46 -39.62
C THR A 141 10.21 39.67 -40.27
N LEU A 142 9.76 40.66 -39.50
CA LEU A 142 9.27 41.92 -40.04
C LEU A 142 10.37 42.72 -40.75
N LEU A 143 11.58 42.79 -40.18
CA LEU A 143 12.71 43.45 -40.81
C LEU A 143 13.14 42.75 -42.10
N GLU A 144 13.11 41.42 -42.13
CA GLU A 144 13.42 40.65 -43.33
C GLU A 144 12.39 40.89 -44.45
N ASN A 145 11.10 40.92 -44.09
CA ASN A 145 10.04 41.23 -45.05
C ASN A 145 10.15 42.66 -45.60
N LEU A 146 10.38 43.64 -44.74
CA LEU A 146 10.61 45.03 -45.16
C LEU A 146 11.87 45.18 -46.01
N ASN A 147 12.95 44.46 -45.70
CA ASN A 147 14.15 44.46 -46.51
C ASN A 147 13.93 43.80 -47.87
N ASN A 148 13.11 42.74 -47.95
CA ASN A 148 12.75 42.10 -49.21
C ASN A 148 11.82 42.99 -50.06
N GLU A 149 10.86 43.68 -49.45
CA GLU A 149 10.01 44.66 -50.15
C GLU A 149 10.83 45.85 -50.68
N ASN A 150 11.73 46.41 -49.87
CA ASN A 150 12.63 47.48 -50.33
C ASN A 150 13.59 47.02 -51.44
N ASN A 151 14.08 45.77 -51.42
CA ASN A 151 14.90 45.23 -52.50
C ASN A 151 14.11 44.96 -53.79
N LEU A 152 12.78 44.78 -53.71
CA LEU A 152 11.90 44.65 -54.86
C LEU A 152 11.58 46.02 -55.51
N GLU A 153 11.52 47.10 -54.72
CA GLU A 153 11.33 48.46 -55.26
C GLU A 153 12.60 49.06 -55.88
N VAL A 154 13.79 48.64 -55.44
CA VAL A 154 15.08 49.14 -55.99
C VAL A 154 15.50 48.42 -57.29
N ASN A 155 14.91 47.27 -57.60
CA ASN A 155 15.21 46.47 -58.81
C ASN A 155 14.13 46.59 -59.91
N ASN A 156 13.23 47.58 -59.82
CA ASN A 156 12.27 47.99 -60.85
C ASN A 156 12.56 49.43 -61.30
#